data_AF-A0A964NGH4-F1
#
_entry.id   AF-A0A964NGH4-F1
#
_cell.length_a   1.000
_cell.length_b   1.000
_cell.length_c   1.000
_cell.angle_alpha   90.00
_cell.angle_beta   90.00
_cell.angle_gamma   90.00
#
_symmetry.space_group_name_H-M   'P 1'
#
loop_
_entity.id
_entity.type
_entity.pdbx_description
1 polymer ?
#
loop_
_entity_poly.entity_id
_entity_poly.type
_entity_poly.pdbx_seq_one_letter_code
_entity_poly.pdbx_strand_id
1 'polypeptide(L)'
;MTDRPQAPHTGGSEAVSRPSGCVKPVGRFFDDFEVSRRRMVLLRFAFFTLLGIDFLWVFLPHAPRFGALDFNVSQLPFLDAYLPLPSPEVVGALYVSGGLLSFAIALGAVTQPALALLAAIYGGVYLWSQSDSYQHHYLVTLLLLLFACVPAHLFTLRGPDSTNPPQPRVASWAMRLVYVQLGLMYAWSAVTKTTETWLDGTTLQTLLSCEARERLTALARRLDGSLEAGITFSAWAVMIGEYFGGLVFFTRRLFTVGLFIVPFFHIGVELLDFDIELFSYYMVALDVILLAPDRFIDWVFEGFSRAVQNISPRVRGLAGLWVARPVDLMTAASIAGIAAAIAAVVGHLLPLEGAVHLSVALGAVTFIALMPTAAISPFAHARAAIFALVGVLIFGTLQLISAPYDYYRQWAGFLRRHGQSERSIALYVRANHVAGSTPARHLQLAKMHAAQGEKDLALTLVLEDVRRHEAHIALLERRTRTSQGDEQDHLELGRAQAALQGALTFQVSLRRQLGQDEGLSEIERRGQMVLDAARAAFRRNIELGGTCSAGRGELAKLTGRKDDGE
;
A
#
# COMPACT_ATOMS: atom_id res chain seq x y z
N MET A 1 75.65 13.90 7.28
CA MET A 1 76.05 14.87 6.23
C MET A 1 75.74 14.25 4.89
N THR A 2 74.54 14.50 4.38
CA THR A 2 74.10 14.15 3.03
C THR A 2 73.14 15.24 2.60
N ASP A 3 73.68 16.21 1.85
CA ASP A 3 72.96 17.35 1.30
C ASP A 3 71.94 16.86 0.27
N ARG A 4 70.67 17.23 0.48
CA ARG A 4 69.63 17.19 -0.55
C ARG A 4 69.52 18.58 -1.17
N PRO A 5 69.53 18.70 -2.51
CA PRO A 5 69.35 19.99 -3.17
C PRO A 5 67.91 20.49 -2.99
N GLN A 6 67.77 21.72 -2.48
CA GLN A 6 66.52 22.46 -2.45
C GLN A 6 66.14 22.88 -3.87
N ALA A 7 64.93 22.51 -4.31
CA ALA A 7 64.36 23.00 -5.56
C ALA A 7 63.88 24.46 -5.40
N PRO A 8 63.97 25.29 -6.46
CA PRO A 8 63.63 26.70 -6.38
C PRO A 8 62.11 26.89 -6.31
N HIS A 9 61.66 27.61 -5.27
CA HIS A 9 60.32 28.18 -5.19
C HIS A 9 60.19 29.33 -6.21
N THR A 10 59.67 29.04 -7.40
CA THR A 10 59.18 30.08 -8.32
C THR A 10 57.76 30.49 -7.90
N GLY A 11 57.69 31.57 -7.14
CA GLY A 11 56.45 32.29 -6.87
C GLY A 11 55.95 32.98 -8.12
N GLY A 12 54.90 32.43 -8.72
CA GLY A 12 54.09 33.06 -9.76
C GLY A 12 52.63 32.98 -9.36
N SER A 13 52.16 33.96 -8.58
CA SER A 13 50.74 34.15 -8.29
C SER A 13 50.05 34.76 -9.52
N GLU A 14 49.83 33.96 -10.57
CA GLU A 14 48.86 34.30 -11.60
C GLU A 14 47.46 34.20 -10.98
N ALA A 15 46.96 35.34 -10.53
CA ALA A 15 45.55 35.52 -10.23
C ALA A 15 44.76 35.34 -11.54
N VAL A 16 44.37 34.09 -11.82
CA VAL A 16 43.45 33.75 -12.90
C VAL A 16 42.12 34.44 -12.59
N SER A 17 41.94 35.63 -13.16
CA SER A 17 40.71 36.38 -13.14
C SER A 17 39.62 35.53 -13.80
N ARG A 18 38.81 34.84 -12.98
CA ARG A 18 37.64 34.11 -13.46
C ARG A 18 36.69 35.12 -14.11
N PRO A 19 36.35 35.00 -15.40
CA PRO A 19 35.49 35.94 -16.09
C PRO A 19 34.11 35.97 -15.39
N SER A 20 33.85 37.10 -14.73
CA SER A 20 32.57 37.43 -14.11
C SER A 20 31.58 37.83 -15.20
N GLY A 21 30.82 36.87 -15.73
CA GLY A 21 29.78 37.22 -16.71
C GLY A 21 29.16 36.08 -17.51
N CYS A 22 29.64 34.84 -17.38
CA CYS A 22 29.02 33.74 -18.11
C CYS A 22 27.81 33.20 -17.32
N VAL A 23 26.60 33.52 -17.79
CA VAL A 23 25.35 32.86 -17.39
C VAL A 23 25.61 31.37 -17.39
N LYS A 24 25.58 30.76 -16.21
CA LYS A 24 25.87 29.34 -16.06
C LYS A 24 24.83 28.57 -16.88
N PRO A 25 25.24 27.77 -17.89
CA PRO A 25 24.32 27.06 -18.75
C PRO A 25 23.44 26.11 -17.94
N VAL A 26 22.24 25.82 -18.47
CA VAL A 26 21.22 24.91 -17.89
C VAL A 26 21.81 23.58 -17.42
N GLY A 27 22.90 23.08 -18.03
CA GLY A 27 23.61 21.89 -17.56
C GLY A 27 24.00 21.93 -16.07
N ARG A 28 24.48 23.08 -15.56
CA ARG A 28 24.85 23.21 -14.13
C ARG A 28 23.66 23.08 -13.18
N PHE A 29 22.43 23.38 -13.63
CA PHE A 29 21.25 23.21 -12.79
C PHE A 29 21.00 21.73 -12.44
N PHE A 30 21.29 20.84 -13.39
CA PHE A 30 21.09 19.40 -13.26
C PHE A 30 22.34 18.70 -12.70
N ASP A 31 23.52 19.07 -13.19
CA ASP A 31 24.77 18.37 -12.88
C ASP A 31 25.31 18.71 -11.49
N ASP A 32 25.07 19.92 -10.97
CA ASP A 32 25.58 20.34 -9.66
C ASP A 32 24.63 19.95 -8.50
N PHE A 33 23.55 19.20 -8.76
CA PHE A 33 22.60 18.83 -7.72
C PHE A 33 23.06 17.61 -6.91
N GLU A 34 23.65 17.89 -5.75
CA GLU A 34 24.17 16.88 -4.84
C GLU A 34 23.19 16.46 -3.74
N VAL A 35 23.02 15.15 -3.59
CA VAL A 35 22.23 14.53 -2.51
C VAL A 35 23.14 13.67 -1.63
N SER A 36 22.89 13.65 -0.31
CA SER A 36 23.65 12.81 0.60
C SER A 36 23.29 11.33 0.43
N ARG A 37 24.29 10.45 0.50
CA ARG A 37 24.10 9.00 0.33
C ARG A 37 23.18 8.39 1.41
N ARG A 38 23.30 8.86 2.65
CA ARG A 38 22.44 8.42 3.77
C ARG A 38 20.97 8.74 3.51
N ARG A 39 20.68 9.92 2.92
CA ARG A 39 19.32 10.29 2.48
C ARG A 39 18.78 9.32 1.44
N MET A 40 19.58 8.96 0.45
CA MET A 40 19.18 8.00 -0.58
C MET A 40 18.86 6.62 -0.01
N VAL A 41 19.64 6.17 0.98
CA VAL A 41 19.40 4.88 1.65
C VAL A 41 18.10 4.90 2.47
N LEU A 42 17.83 5.99 3.21
CA LEU A 42 16.58 6.16 3.94
C LEU A 42 15.39 6.28 2.99
N LEU A 43 15.51 7.08 1.92
CA LEU A 43 14.49 7.24 0.88
C LEU A 43 14.10 5.89 0.31
N ARG A 44 15.10 5.12 -0.11
CA ARG A 44 14.89 3.75 -0.61
C ARG A 44 14.18 2.88 0.41
N PHE A 45 14.66 2.85 1.64
CA PHE A 45 14.06 1.99 2.66
C PHE A 45 12.59 2.37 2.89
N ALA A 46 12.29 3.65 3.11
CA ALA A 46 10.93 4.11 3.38
C ALA A 46 10.00 3.93 2.17
N PHE A 47 10.37 4.49 1.01
CA PHE A 47 9.53 4.51 -0.19
C PHE A 47 9.22 3.10 -0.69
N PHE A 48 10.23 2.23 -0.83
CA PHE A 48 10.01 0.90 -1.36
C PHE A 48 9.41 -0.07 -0.32
N THR A 49 9.49 0.23 0.98
CA THR A 49 8.71 -0.52 1.99
C THR A 49 7.23 -0.20 1.87
N LEU A 50 6.87 1.09 1.78
CA LEU A 50 5.47 1.51 1.55
C LEU A 50 4.93 0.92 0.24
N LEU A 51 5.73 0.93 -0.83
CA LEU A 51 5.37 0.32 -2.11
C LEU A 51 5.15 -1.18 -2.04
N GLY A 52 5.98 -1.87 -1.25
CA GLY A 52 5.78 -3.28 -0.96
C GLY A 52 4.44 -3.54 -0.26
N ILE A 53 4.07 -2.68 0.69
CA ILE A 53 2.80 -2.76 1.42
C ILE A 53 1.62 -2.46 0.49
N ASP A 54 1.69 -1.42 -0.35
CA ASP A 54 0.65 -1.10 -1.33
C ASP A 54 0.32 -2.28 -2.23
N PHE A 55 1.35 -2.86 -2.86
CA PHE A 55 1.15 -3.97 -3.78
C PHE A 55 0.42 -5.14 -3.13
N LEU A 56 0.77 -5.48 -1.88
CA LEU A 56 0.28 -6.70 -1.24
C LEU A 56 -1.00 -6.49 -0.44
N TRP A 57 -1.15 -5.35 0.23
CA TRP A 57 -2.29 -5.06 1.08
C TRP A 57 -3.37 -4.31 0.30
N VAL A 58 -2.99 -3.23 -0.38
CA VAL A 58 -3.95 -2.33 -1.02
C VAL A 58 -4.36 -2.87 -2.39
N PHE A 59 -3.41 -3.14 -3.28
CA PHE A 59 -3.71 -3.48 -4.68
C PHE A 59 -4.10 -4.93 -4.91
N LEU A 60 -3.51 -5.89 -4.19
CA LEU A 60 -3.82 -7.31 -4.41
C LEU A 60 -5.32 -7.62 -4.31
N PRO A 61 -6.08 -7.12 -3.31
CA PRO A 61 -7.54 -7.27 -3.27
C PRO A 61 -8.29 -6.72 -4.49
N HIS A 62 -7.70 -5.77 -5.22
CA HIS A 62 -8.30 -5.06 -6.35
C HIS A 62 -8.02 -5.72 -7.71
N ALA A 63 -7.04 -6.63 -7.79
CA ALA A 63 -6.73 -7.36 -9.03
C ALA A 63 -7.95 -7.98 -9.74
N PRO A 64 -8.99 -8.51 -9.05
CA PRO A 64 -10.19 -9.03 -9.71
C PRO A 64 -11.03 -8.04 -10.51
N ARG A 65 -10.75 -6.73 -10.39
CA ARG A 65 -11.43 -5.69 -11.18
C ARG A 65 -10.88 -5.59 -12.60
N PHE A 66 -9.66 -6.05 -12.83
CA PHE A 66 -8.98 -5.93 -14.12
C PHE A 66 -9.49 -6.97 -15.12
N GLY A 67 -9.85 -6.51 -16.32
CA GLY A 67 -10.45 -7.34 -17.38
C GLY A 67 -11.79 -7.95 -17.02
N ALA A 68 -12.45 -7.38 -16.01
CA ALA A 68 -13.81 -7.70 -15.66
C ALA A 68 -14.71 -7.65 -16.91
N LEU A 69 -15.36 -8.77 -17.25
CA LEU A 69 -16.32 -8.89 -18.37
C LEU A 69 -15.71 -8.70 -19.76
N ASP A 70 -14.45 -9.06 -19.94
CA ASP A 70 -13.74 -8.76 -21.17
C ASP A 70 -13.71 -7.26 -21.49
N PHE A 71 -13.89 -6.43 -20.45
CA PHE A 71 -13.87 -4.98 -20.53
C PHE A 71 -12.65 -4.43 -19.82
N ASN A 72 -11.94 -3.57 -20.51
CA ASN A 72 -10.82 -2.81 -19.99
C ASN A 72 -10.67 -1.54 -20.81
N VAL A 73 -10.36 -0.44 -20.14
CA VAL A 73 -10.00 0.83 -20.77
C VAL A 73 -8.63 1.19 -20.25
N SER A 74 -7.62 1.26 -21.11
CA SER A 74 -6.29 1.70 -20.69
C SER A 74 -6.26 3.21 -20.41
N GLN A 75 -5.29 3.65 -19.61
CA GLN A 75 -5.08 5.08 -19.36
C GLN A 75 -4.64 5.84 -20.63
N LEU A 76 -3.99 5.13 -21.56
CA LEU A 76 -3.52 5.66 -22.83
C LEU A 76 -4.21 4.88 -23.96
N PRO A 77 -5.22 5.46 -24.66
CA PRO A 77 -6.07 4.71 -25.59
C PRO A 77 -5.34 3.90 -26.67
N PHE A 78 -4.13 4.32 -27.08
CA PHE A 78 -3.35 3.56 -28.06
C PHE A 78 -2.86 2.20 -27.51
N LEU A 79 -2.75 2.03 -26.19
CA LEU A 79 -2.34 0.77 -25.57
C LEU A 79 -3.42 -0.31 -25.70
N ASP A 80 -4.70 0.05 -25.84
CA ASP A 80 -5.79 -0.91 -26.07
C ASP A 80 -5.57 -1.71 -27.38
N ALA A 81 -4.82 -1.16 -28.33
CA ALA A 81 -4.48 -1.84 -29.58
C ALA A 81 -3.32 -2.86 -29.45
N TYR A 82 -2.53 -2.77 -28.39
CA TYR A 82 -1.28 -3.55 -28.25
C TYR A 82 -1.25 -4.46 -27.02
N LEU A 83 -1.92 -4.07 -25.95
CA LEU A 83 -1.96 -4.85 -24.72
C LEU A 83 -3.10 -5.86 -24.78
N PRO A 84 -2.88 -7.12 -24.36
CA PRO A 84 -3.98 -8.06 -24.22
C PRO A 84 -4.94 -7.58 -23.14
N LEU A 85 -6.14 -8.12 -23.08
CA LEU A 85 -7.01 -7.89 -21.95
C LEU A 85 -6.31 -8.38 -20.66
N PRO A 86 -6.18 -7.55 -19.61
CA PRO A 86 -5.55 -7.98 -18.37
C PRO A 86 -6.46 -8.99 -17.67
N SER A 87 -5.93 -10.12 -17.21
CA SER A 87 -6.71 -11.05 -16.37
C SER A 87 -6.43 -10.80 -14.88
N PRO A 88 -7.41 -11.06 -13.99
CA PRO A 88 -7.20 -10.97 -12.53
C PRO A 88 -5.95 -11.70 -12.03
N GLU A 89 -5.67 -12.87 -12.59
CA GLU A 89 -4.55 -13.72 -12.24
C GLU A 89 -3.21 -13.10 -12.63
N VAL A 90 -3.13 -12.54 -13.84
CA VAL A 90 -1.92 -11.86 -14.34
C VAL A 90 -1.65 -10.61 -13.50
N VAL A 91 -2.68 -9.79 -13.25
CA VAL A 91 -2.54 -8.58 -12.43
C VAL A 91 -2.18 -8.91 -10.99
N GLY A 92 -2.83 -9.92 -10.38
CA GLY A 92 -2.47 -10.40 -9.05
C GLY A 92 -1.03 -10.91 -8.98
N ALA A 93 -0.55 -11.62 -10.01
CA ALA A 93 0.83 -12.06 -10.10
C ALA A 93 1.82 -10.90 -10.21
N LEU A 94 1.49 -9.88 -10.99
CA LEU A 94 2.28 -8.65 -11.11
C LEU A 94 2.33 -7.88 -9.79
N TYR A 95 1.23 -7.80 -9.05
CA TYR A 95 1.21 -7.17 -7.73
C TYR A 95 2.09 -7.89 -6.71
N VAL A 96 1.97 -9.21 -6.59
CA VAL A 96 2.83 -9.97 -5.67
C VAL A 96 4.31 -9.84 -6.06
N SER A 97 4.60 -9.89 -7.37
CA SER A 97 5.96 -9.72 -7.90
C SER A 97 6.53 -8.32 -7.63
N GLY A 98 5.72 -7.28 -7.85
CA GLY A 98 6.07 -5.89 -7.56
C GLY A 98 6.30 -5.66 -6.07
N GLY A 99 5.47 -6.24 -5.21
CA GLY A 99 5.64 -6.21 -3.76
C GLY A 99 6.96 -6.84 -3.31
N LEU A 100 7.25 -8.05 -3.77
CA LEU A 100 8.51 -8.77 -3.52
C LEU A 100 9.73 -7.97 -3.96
N LEU A 101 9.69 -7.43 -5.17
CA LEU A 101 10.77 -6.62 -5.73
C LEU A 101 10.97 -5.31 -4.92
N SER A 102 9.89 -4.67 -4.50
CA SER A 102 9.92 -3.45 -3.68
C SER A 102 10.59 -3.71 -2.32
N PHE A 103 10.18 -4.74 -1.59
CA PHE A 103 10.83 -5.09 -0.31
C PHE A 103 12.29 -5.50 -0.48
N ALA A 104 12.63 -6.23 -1.55
CA ALA A 104 14.03 -6.57 -1.83
C ALA A 104 14.90 -5.32 -2.07
N ILE A 105 14.39 -4.36 -2.85
CA ILE A 105 15.03 -3.05 -3.09
C ILE A 105 15.16 -2.29 -1.77
N ALA A 106 14.10 -2.23 -0.96
CA ALA A 106 14.10 -1.58 0.36
C ALA A 106 15.21 -2.12 1.27
N LEU A 107 15.45 -3.44 1.25
CA LEU A 107 16.43 -4.08 2.13
C LEU A 107 17.87 -4.04 1.64
N GLY A 108 18.15 -3.99 0.34
CA GLY A 108 19.56 -4.04 -0.11
C GLY A 108 19.78 -4.46 -1.54
N ALA A 109 18.83 -5.16 -2.13
CA ALA A 109 18.97 -5.82 -3.42
C ALA A 109 18.73 -4.87 -4.59
N VAL A 110 19.15 -3.61 -4.46
CA VAL A 110 18.97 -2.61 -5.52
C VAL A 110 19.92 -2.89 -6.67
N THR A 111 19.34 -3.06 -7.85
CA THR A 111 20.04 -3.05 -9.13
C THR A 111 19.29 -2.14 -10.08
N GLN A 112 19.97 -1.61 -11.11
CA GLN A 112 19.30 -0.78 -12.11
C GLN A 112 18.15 -1.53 -12.80
N PRO A 113 18.34 -2.80 -13.21
CA PRO A 113 17.27 -3.57 -13.82
C PRO A 113 16.11 -3.87 -12.86
N ALA A 114 16.37 -4.06 -11.56
CA ALA A 114 15.31 -4.22 -10.57
C ALA A 114 14.42 -2.96 -10.47
N LEU A 115 15.02 -1.77 -10.45
CA LEU A 115 14.27 -0.51 -10.44
C LEU A 115 13.47 -0.31 -11.73
N ALA A 116 14.07 -0.58 -12.89
CA ALA A 116 13.40 -0.47 -14.18
C ALA A 116 12.24 -1.48 -14.32
N LEU A 117 12.44 -2.72 -13.88
CA LEU A 117 11.41 -3.75 -13.87
C LEU A 117 10.27 -3.37 -12.93
N LEU A 118 10.58 -2.84 -11.74
CA LEU A 118 9.56 -2.37 -10.81
C LEU A 118 8.74 -1.21 -11.39
N ALA A 119 9.41 -0.24 -12.04
CA ALA A 119 8.74 0.85 -12.74
C ALA A 119 7.83 0.32 -13.87
N ALA A 120 8.29 -0.68 -14.62
CA ALA A 120 7.52 -1.32 -15.68
C ALA A 120 6.32 -2.12 -15.14
N ILE A 121 6.46 -2.83 -14.02
CA ILE A 121 5.35 -3.54 -13.37
C ILE A 121 4.30 -2.55 -12.86
N TYR A 122 4.72 -1.57 -12.05
CA TYR A 122 3.81 -0.59 -11.46
C TYR A 122 3.14 0.27 -12.54
N GLY A 123 3.95 0.93 -13.37
CA GLY A 123 3.47 1.79 -14.44
C GLY A 123 2.72 1.02 -15.51
N GLY A 124 3.13 -0.22 -15.80
CA GLY A 124 2.44 -1.10 -16.73
C GLY A 124 1.02 -1.39 -16.27
N VAL A 125 0.84 -1.89 -15.03
CA VAL A 125 -0.51 -2.20 -14.52
C VAL A 125 -1.39 -0.95 -14.44
N TYR A 126 -0.85 0.18 -13.95
CA TYR A 126 -1.58 1.44 -13.89
C TYR A 126 -2.02 1.91 -15.29
N LEU A 127 -1.12 1.90 -16.27
CA LEU A 127 -1.44 2.34 -17.63
C LEU A 127 -2.35 1.35 -18.37
N TRP A 128 -2.34 0.08 -17.99
CA TRP A 128 -3.14 -0.97 -18.60
C TRP A 128 -4.63 -0.81 -18.30
N SER A 129 -5.04 -0.24 -17.16
CA SER A 129 -6.46 -0.13 -16.81
C SER A 129 -6.81 1.15 -16.05
N GLN A 130 -7.94 1.76 -16.41
CA GLN A 130 -8.61 2.83 -15.68
C GLN A 130 -9.42 2.32 -14.47
N SER A 131 -9.39 1.02 -14.18
CA SER A 131 -10.01 0.43 -12.97
C SER A 131 -9.49 1.05 -11.67
N ASP A 132 -8.31 1.66 -11.74
CA ASP A 132 -7.64 2.35 -10.65
C ASP A 132 -7.04 3.69 -11.15
N SER A 133 -7.90 4.72 -11.24
CA SER A 133 -7.58 6.01 -11.88
C SER A 133 -7.16 7.10 -10.90
N TYR A 134 -6.58 6.74 -9.75
CA TYR A 134 -6.07 7.75 -8.83
C TYR A 134 -4.84 8.47 -9.39
N GLN A 135 -4.89 9.81 -9.37
CA GLN A 135 -3.81 10.67 -9.90
C GLN A 135 -2.46 10.43 -9.21
N HIS A 136 -2.47 9.97 -7.96
CA HIS A 136 -1.23 9.73 -7.22
C HIS A 136 -0.48 8.48 -7.70
N HIS A 137 -1.16 7.47 -8.26
CA HIS A 137 -0.46 6.32 -8.88
C HIS A 137 0.29 6.73 -10.14
N TYR A 138 -0.20 7.74 -10.86
CA TYR A 138 0.56 8.36 -11.95
C TYR A 138 1.84 9.02 -11.44
N LEU A 139 1.78 9.76 -10.33
CA LEU A 139 2.98 10.32 -9.70
C LEU A 139 3.97 9.23 -9.30
N VAL A 140 3.52 8.17 -8.63
CA VAL A 140 4.37 7.04 -8.22
C VAL A 140 5.05 6.41 -9.43
N THR A 141 4.32 6.25 -10.54
CA THR A 141 4.88 5.79 -11.82
C THR A 141 6.02 6.70 -12.31
N LEU A 142 5.81 8.01 -12.33
CA LEU A 142 6.84 8.98 -12.72
C LEU A 142 8.06 8.93 -11.79
N LEU A 143 7.85 8.84 -10.47
CA LEU A 143 8.93 8.72 -9.49
C LEU A 143 9.73 7.43 -9.70
N LEU A 144 9.07 6.30 -9.96
CA LEU A 144 9.74 5.03 -10.24
C LEU A 144 10.58 5.08 -11.52
N LEU A 145 10.08 5.72 -12.59
CA LEU A 145 10.86 5.95 -13.81
C LEU A 145 12.11 6.81 -13.52
N LEU A 146 11.97 7.88 -12.73
CA LEU A 146 13.11 8.71 -12.32
C LEU A 146 14.09 7.95 -11.43
N PHE A 147 13.62 7.13 -10.48
CA PHE A 147 14.47 6.27 -9.65
C PHE A 147 15.20 5.21 -10.48
N ALA A 148 14.56 4.69 -11.54
CA ALA A 148 15.21 3.81 -12.52
C ALA A 148 16.28 4.52 -13.37
N CYS A 149 16.43 5.85 -13.27
CA CYS A 149 17.56 6.61 -13.81
C CYS A 149 18.60 7.03 -12.75
N VAL A 150 18.29 6.88 -11.46
CA VAL A 150 19.26 7.10 -10.39
C VAL A 150 20.24 5.92 -10.36
N PRO A 151 21.56 6.14 -10.42
CA PRO A 151 22.52 5.05 -10.37
C PRO A 151 22.35 4.19 -9.11
N ALA A 152 22.14 2.88 -9.27
CA ALA A 152 21.82 1.96 -8.17
C ALA A 152 22.81 2.00 -6.99
N HIS A 153 24.09 2.29 -7.26
CA HIS A 153 25.12 2.40 -6.23
C HIS A 153 24.92 3.61 -5.29
N LEU A 154 24.02 4.56 -5.60
CA LEU A 154 23.66 5.67 -4.71
C LEU A 154 22.67 5.25 -3.62
N PHE A 155 21.90 4.19 -3.89
CA PHE A 155 20.96 3.58 -2.96
C PHE A 155 21.62 2.61 -1.97
N THR A 156 22.94 2.39 -2.09
CA THR A 156 23.72 1.50 -1.23
C THR A 156 24.69 2.27 -0.35
N LEU A 157 24.95 1.76 0.85
CA LEU A 157 25.92 2.37 1.78
C LEU A 157 27.37 2.23 1.32
N ARG A 158 27.67 1.23 0.49
CA ARG A 158 28.99 1.02 -0.10
C ARG A 158 29.00 1.55 -1.53
N GLY A 159 30.10 2.24 -1.87
CA GLY A 159 30.40 2.63 -3.25
C GLY A 159 30.74 1.41 -4.12
N PRO A 160 30.81 1.59 -5.45
CA PRO A 160 31.15 0.52 -6.39
C PRO A 160 32.59 0.00 -6.16
N ASP A 161 33.52 0.87 -5.74
CA ASP A 161 34.87 0.50 -5.34
C ASP A 161 35.01 0.46 -3.82
N SER A 162 35.43 -0.70 -3.29
CA SER A 162 35.73 -0.88 -1.87
C SER A 162 37.04 -0.21 -1.41
N THR A 163 37.84 0.27 -2.36
CA THR A 163 39.17 0.83 -2.13
C THR A 163 39.15 2.32 -1.77
N ASN A 164 38.12 3.05 -2.19
CA ASN A 164 37.95 4.47 -1.88
C ASN A 164 36.85 4.67 -0.84
N PRO A 165 37.03 5.59 0.12
CA PRO A 165 35.97 5.93 1.07
C PRO A 165 34.75 6.41 0.29
N PRO A 166 33.53 5.90 0.59
CA PRO A 166 32.34 6.28 -0.14
C PRO A 166 32.12 7.79 -0.02
N GLN A 167 31.95 8.46 -1.16
CA GLN A 167 31.65 9.89 -1.18
C GLN A 167 30.33 10.14 -0.43
N PRO A 168 30.30 11.12 0.50
CA PRO A 168 29.14 11.38 1.36
C PRO A 168 27.98 12.02 0.58
N ARG A 169 28.28 12.76 -0.48
CA ARG A 169 27.34 13.41 -1.38
C ARG A 169 27.63 12.98 -2.80
N VAL A 170 26.58 12.84 -3.62
CA VAL A 170 26.73 12.51 -5.04
C VAL A 170 25.78 13.33 -5.88
N ALA A 171 26.28 13.82 -7.01
CA ALA A 171 25.50 14.52 -8.02
C ALA A 171 24.52 13.57 -8.73
N SER A 172 23.27 14.00 -8.92
CA SER A 172 22.27 13.23 -9.67
C SER A 172 21.20 14.14 -10.29
N TRP A 173 21.22 14.24 -11.62
CA TRP A 173 20.17 14.94 -12.39
C TRP A 173 18.79 14.29 -12.19
N ALA A 174 18.73 12.96 -12.08
CA ALA A 174 17.49 12.23 -11.87
C ALA A 174 16.86 12.60 -10.52
N MET A 175 17.67 12.72 -9.46
CA MET A 175 17.18 13.25 -8.19
C MET A 175 16.75 14.71 -8.29
N ARG A 176 17.42 15.54 -9.09
CA ARG A 176 16.94 16.90 -9.33
C ARG A 176 15.53 16.90 -9.94
N LEU A 177 15.27 16.01 -10.91
CA LEU A 177 13.94 15.86 -11.50
C LEU A 177 12.91 15.32 -10.51
N VAL A 178 13.29 14.48 -9.54
CA VAL A 178 12.37 14.06 -8.46
C VAL A 178 11.88 15.28 -7.67
N TYR A 179 12.76 16.20 -7.29
CA TYR A 179 12.35 17.42 -6.58
C TYR A 179 11.47 18.32 -7.47
N VAL A 180 11.81 18.46 -8.75
CA VAL A 180 10.99 19.23 -9.70
C VAL A 180 9.61 18.60 -9.87
N GLN A 181 9.52 17.27 -10.01
CA GLN A 181 8.26 16.54 -10.17
C GLN A 181 7.36 16.71 -8.94
N LEU A 182 7.92 16.63 -7.73
CA LEU A 182 7.16 16.88 -6.49
C LEU A 182 6.68 18.33 -6.41
N GLY A 183 7.55 19.30 -6.74
CA GLY A 183 7.17 20.72 -6.80
C GLY A 183 6.06 21.00 -7.81
N LEU A 184 6.13 20.40 -9.00
CA LEU A 184 5.09 20.51 -10.04
C LEU A 184 3.78 19.87 -9.59
N MET A 185 3.82 18.69 -8.96
CA MET A 185 2.64 18.02 -8.44
C MET A 185 1.92 18.91 -7.41
N TYR A 186 2.65 19.45 -6.42
CA TYR A 186 2.06 20.33 -5.43
C TYR A 186 1.48 21.60 -6.05
N ALA A 187 2.25 22.27 -6.93
CA ALA A 187 1.80 23.48 -7.59
C ALA A 187 0.54 23.23 -8.43
N TRP A 188 0.50 22.12 -9.18
CA TRP A 188 -0.65 21.77 -10.01
C TRP A 188 -1.86 21.37 -9.16
N SER A 189 -1.65 20.60 -8.08
CA SER A 189 -2.70 20.24 -7.13
C SER A 189 -3.36 21.47 -6.51
N ALA A 190 -2.57 22.50 -6.21
CA ALA A 190 -3.08 23.78 -5.72
C ALA A 190 -3.92 24.50 -6.78
N VAL A 191 -3.42 24.58 -8.02
CA VAL A 191 -4.10 25.23 -9.15
C VAL A 191 -5.46 24.57 -9.44
N THR A 192 -5.55 23.24 -9.41
CA THR A 192 -6.83 22.55 -9.66
C THR A 192 -7.86 22.75 -8.54
N LYS A 193 -7.43 23.23 -7.36
CA LYS A 193 -8.30 23.56 -6.22
C LYS A 193 -8.61 25.05 -6.08
N THR A 194 -8.25 25.90 -7.04
CA THR A 194 -8.64 27.32 -7.04
C THR A 194 -10.05 27.56 -7.57
N THR A 195 -10.90 26.52 -7.68
CA THR A 195 -12.28 26.67 -8.14
C THR A 195 -13.16 27.19 -7.01
N GLU A 196 -14.25 27.87 -7.36
CA GLU A 196 -15.21 28.41 -6.39
C GLU A 196 -15.71 27.33 -5.42
N THR A 197 -16.08 26.16 -5.95
CA THR A 197 -16.57 25.00 -5.16
C THR A 197 -15.54 24.39 -4.21
N TRP A 198 -14.25 24.58 -4.48
CA TRP A 198 -13.20 24.18 -3.55
C TRP A 198 -13.02 25.24 -2.48
N LEU A 199 -12.95 26.51 -2.88
CA LEU A 199 -12.69 27.64 -1.98
C LEU A 199 -13.85 27.91 -1.00
N ASP A 200 -15.09 27.64 -1.40
CA ASP A 200 -16.25 27.72 -0.50
C ASP A 200 -16.35 26.51 0.45
N GLY A 201 -15.65 25.42 0.14
CA GLY A 201 -15.63 24.19 0.92
C GLY A 201 -16.62 23.11 0.48
N THR A 202 -17.44 23.35 -0.55
CA THR A 202 -18.44 22.39 -1.05
C THR A 202 -17.80 21.07 -1.47
N THR A 203 -16.71 21.11 -2.24
CA THR A 203 -15.98 19.90 -2.64
C THR A 203 -15.34 19.21 -1.44
N LEU A 204 -14.81 19.96 -0.48
CA LEU A 204 -14.25 19.35 0.73
C LEU A 204 -15.34 18.65 1.55
N GLN A 205 -16.52 19.25 1.67
CA GLN A 205 -17.64 18.66 2.38
C GLN A 205 -18.03 17.30 1.82
N THR A 206 -18.02 17.10 0.50
CA THR A 206 -18.36 15.81 -0.12
C THR A 206 -17.29 14.74 0.09
N LEU A 207 -16.03 15.14 0.31
CA LEU A 207 -14.91 14.23 0.53
C LEU A 207 -14.71 13.82 1.99
N LEU A 208 -15.18 14.65 2.94
CA LEU A 208 -15.02 14.35 4.36
C LEU A 208 -15.92 13.19 4.81
N SER A 209 -15.32 12.22 5.51
CA SER A 209 -16.07 11.23 6.27
C SER A 209 -16.87 11.87 7.39
N CYS A 210 -17.81 11.12 7.98
CA CYS A 210 -18.64 11.65 9.05
C CYS A 210 -17.80 11.98 10.29
N GLU A 211 -16.89 11.08 10.62
CA GLU A 211 -15.89 11.18 11.68
C GLU A 211 -15.07 12.47 11.51
N ALA A 212 -14.61 12.74 10.29
CA ALA A 212 -13.86 13.94 9.98
C ALA A 212 -14.70 15.23 10.13
N ARG A 213 -15.96 15.23 9.68
CA ARG A 213 -16.89 16.36 9.87
C ARG A 213 -17.16 16.64 11.34
N GLU A 214 -17.30 15.61 12.17
CA GLU A 214 -17.51 15.76 13.62
C GLU A 214 -16.27 16.32 14.31
N ARG A 215 -15.07 15.82 13.97
CA ARG A 215 -13.79 16.38 14.45
C ARG A 215 -13.65 17.85 14.05
N LEU A 216 -13.95 18.21 12.81
CA LEU A 216 -13.95 19.59 12.33
C LEU A 216 -14.99 20.45 13.04
N THR A 217 -16.20 19.92 13.27
CA THR A 217 -17.25 20.62 14.04
C THR A 217 -16.79 20.89 15.46
N ALA A 218 -16.18 19.91 16.12
CA ALA A 218 -15.66 20.05 17.47
C ALA A 218 -14.52 21.09 17.53
N LEU A 219 -13.63 21.08 16.55
CA LEU A 219 -12.57 22.07 16.42
C LEU A 219 -13.14 23.47 16.17
N ALA A 220 -14.07 23.62 15.23
CA ALA A 220 -14.72 24.89 14.92
C ALA A 220 -15.44 25.46 16.14
N ARG A 221 -16.20 24.63 16.88
CA ARG A 221 -16.86 25.05 18.14
C ARG A 221 -15.88 25.50 19.21
N ARG A 222 -14.69 24.88 19.31
CA ARG A 222 -13.63 25.32 20.24
C ARG A 222 -13.02 26.68 19.85
N LEU A 223 -13.18 27.08 18.59
CA LEU A 223 -12.72 28.35 18.04
C LEU A 223 -13.87 29.35 17.86
N ASP A 224 -15.03 29.11 18.51
CA ASP A 224 -16.25 29.93 18.39
C ASP A 224 -16.77 30.08 16.94
N GLY A 225 -16.52 29.09 16.08
CA GLY A 225 -16.91 29.05 14.67
C GLY A 225 -18.02 28.03 14.35
N SER A 226 -18.62 28.18 13.17
CA SER A 226 -19.57 27.20 12.59
C SER A 226 -18.82 26.07 11.86
N LEU A 227 -19.49 24.93 11.62
CA LEU A 227 -18.94 23.84 10.81
C LEU A 227 -18.59 24.33 9.40
N GLU A 228 -19.44 25.15 8.80
CA GLU A 228 -19.20 25.77 7.48
C GLU A 228 -17.91 26.59 7.48
N ALA A 229 -17.71 27.47 8.48
CA ALA A 229 -16.47 28.21 8.62
C ALA A 229 -15.25 27.30 8.81
N GLY A 230 -15.40 26.19 9.54
CA GLY A 230 -14.37 25.17 9.70
C GLY A 230 -14.00 24.49 8.38
N ILE A 231 -14.99 24.08 7.58
CA ILE A 231 -14.78 23.46 6.27
C ILE A 231 -14.13 24.46 5.30
N THR A 232 -14.67 25.67 5.19
CA THR A 232 -14.09 26.72 4.34
C THR A 232 -12.64 27.00 4.75
N PHE A 233 -12.37 27.17 6.06
CA PHE A 233 -11.00 27.35 6.56
C PHE A 233 -10.08 26.19 6.15
N SER A 234 -10.52 24.95 6.35
CA SER A 234 -9.75 23.77 5.94
C SER A 234 -9.50 23.72 4.44
N ALA A 235 -10.47 24.10 3.61
CA ALA A 235 -10.29 24.14 2.16
C ALA A 235 -9.22 25.15 1.73
N TRP A 236 -9.26 26.36 2.30
CA TRP A 236 -8.20 27.36 2.10
C TRP A 236 -6.84 26.89 2.62
N ALA A 237 -6.81 26.24 3.79
CA ALA A 237 -5.59 25.70 4.35
C ALA A 237 -4.97 24.62 3.45
N VAL A 238 -5.79 23.75 2.84
CA VAL A 238 -5.35 22.76 1.87
C VAL A 238 -4.71 23.42 0.66
N MET A 239 -5.40 24.39 0.04
CA MET A 239 -4.88 25.09 -1.13
C MET A 239 -3.57 25.84 -0.82
N ILE A 240 -3.51 26.57 0.30
CA ILE A 240 -2.30 27.31 0.72
C ILE A 240 -1.16 26.33 1.01
N GLY A 241 -1.45 25.21 1.67
CA GLY A 241 -0.49 24.16 1.96
C GLY A 241 0.13 23.58 0.70
N GLU A 242 -0.68 23.33 -0.34
CA GLU A 242 -0.21 22.82 -1.64
C GLU A 242 0.61 23.86 -2.41
N TYR A 243 0.18 25.13 -2.47
CA TYR A 243 0.99 26.19 -3.07
C TYR A 243 2.34 26.35 -2.37
N PHE A 244 2.33 26.31 -1.03
CA PHE A 244 3.54 26.37 -0.23
C PHE A 244 4.44 25.16 -0.49
N GLY A 245 3.87 23.95 -0.56
CA GLY A 245 4.59 22.73 -0.95
C GLY A 245 5.30 22.88 -2.29
N GLY A 246 4.60 23.40 -3.30
CA GLY A 246 5.18 23.67 -4.62
C GLY A 246 6.39 24.61 -4.54
N LEU A 247 6.22 25.75 -3.84
CA LEU A 247 7.28 26.75 -3.67
C LEU A 247 8.50 26.20 -2.91
N VAL A 248 8.28 25.37 -1.89
CA VAL A 248 9.33 24.77 -1.06
C VAL A 248 10.27 23.95 -1.92
N PHE A 249 9.76 23.08 -2.79
CA PHE A 249 10.60 22.20 -3.62
C PHE A 249 11.43 22.96 -4.67
N PHE A 250 10.99 24.16 -5.09
CA PHE A 250 11.78 25.04 -5.96
C PHE A 250 12.77 25.93 -5.21
N THR A 251 12.60 26.11 -3.89
CA THR A 251 13.36 27.08 -3.09
C THR A 251 14.05 26.43 -1.90
N ARG A 252 15.32 26.04 -2.06
CA ARG A 252 16.12 25.36 -1.01
C ARG A 252 16.16 26.08 0.34
N ARG A 253 16.06 27.42 0.36
CA ARG A 253 16.03 28.22 1.60
C ARG A 253 14.80 27.94 2.47
N LEU A 254 13.72 27.44 1.85
CA LEU A 254 12.47 27.11 2.54
C LEU A 254 12.42 25.67 3.05
N PHE A 255 13.39 24.80 2.74
CA PHE A 255 13.32 23.38 3.10
C PHE A 255 13.11 23.14 4.60
N THR A 256 13.78 23.89 5.47
CA THR A 256 13.58 23.74 6.93
C THR A 256 12.18 24.13 7.38
N VAL A 257 11.59 25.17 6.78
CA VAL A 257 10.19 25.55 7.06
C VAL A 257 9.24 24.51 6.46
N GLY A 258 9.51 24.07 5.23
CA GLY A 258 8.81 23.02 4.51
C GLY A 258 8.72 21.72 5.28
N LEU A 259 9.81 21.31 5.95
CA LEU A 259 9.84 20.12 6.79
C LEU A 259 8.79 20.13 7.92
N PHE A 260 8.39 21.31 8.40
CA PHE A 260 7.37 21.42 9.44
C PHE A 260 5.97 21.65 8.89
N ILE A 261 5.82 22.30 7.74
CA ILE A 261 4.49 22.61 7.20
C ILE A 261 3.96 21.48 6.34
N VAL A 262 4.76 20.98 5.38
CA VAL A 262 4.28 20.05 4.34
C VAL A 262 3.95 18.66 4.89
N PRO A 263 4.79 18.02 5.74
CA PRO A 263 4.41 16.75 6.38
C PRO A 263 3.19 16.89 7.30
N PHE A 264 3.07 18.00 8.03
CA PHE A 264 1.90 18.23 8.90
C PHE A 264 0.63 18.49 8.11
N PHE A 265 0.74 19.07 6.91
CA PHE A 265 -0.37 19.16 5.97
C PHE A 265 -0.87 17.75 5.58
N HIS A 266 0.01 16.81 5.22
CA HIS A 266 -0.39 15.43 4.91
C HIS A 266 -0.91 14.66 6.11
N ILE A 267 -0.34 14.88 7.30
CA ILE A 267 -0.92 14.35 8.55
C ILE A 267 -2.33 14.91 8.76
N GLY A 268 -2.55 16.20 8.48
CA GLY A 268 -3.87 16.83 8.52
C GLY A 268 -4.84 16.18 7.55
N VAL A 269 -4.42 15.92 6.31
CA VAL A 269 -5.22 15.21 5.30
C VAL A 269 -5.61 13.81 5.79
N GLU A 270 -4.67 13.06 6.37
CA GLU A 270 -4.95 11.74 6.95
C GLU A 270 -5.94 11.82 8.12
N LEU A 271 -5.80 12.83 8.98
CA LEU A 271 -6.72 13.05 10.12
C LEU A 271 -8.13 13.43 9.67
N LEU A 272 -8.27 13.96 8.44
CA LEU A 272 -9.54 14.22 7.77
C LEU A 272 -10.08 13.00 7.01
N ASP A 273 -9.40 11.85 7.11
CA ASP A 273 -9.88 10.55 6.64
C ASP A 273 -10.24 10.58 5.15
N PHE A 274 -9.41 11.25 4.35
CA PHE A 274 -9.56 11.17 2.89
C PHE A 274 -9.15 9.79 2.42
N ASP A 275 -10.01 9.17 1.61
CA ASP A 275 -9.75 7.90 0.92
C ASP A 275 -8.68 8.07 -0.18
N ILE A 276 -7.45 8.41 0.22
CA ILE A 276 -6.26 8.49 -0.65
C ILE A 276 -5.25 7.38 -0.34
N GLU A 277 -5.71 6.32 0.32
CA GLU A 277 -4.93 5.10 0.61
C GLU A 277 -3.60 5.42 1.31
N LEU A 278 -2.50 4.76 0.95
CA LEU A 278 -1.19 5.04 1.56
C LEU A 278 -0.50 6.29 1.01
N PHE A 279 -1.14 7.07 0.13
CA PHE A 279 -0.51 8.22 -0.51
C PHE A 279 0.03 9.25 0.49
N SER A 280 -0.74 9.58 1.54
CA SER A 280 -0.31 10.48 2.63
C SER A 280 1.02 10.04 3.23
N TYR A 281 1.21 8.73 3.40
CA TYR A 281 2.41 8.16 4.00
C TYR A 281 3.63 8.27 3.07
N TYR A 282 3.45 8.12 1.75
CA TYR A 282 4.51 8.41 0.80
C TYR A 282 4.94 9.86 0.86
N MET A 283 3.96 10.77 0.87
CA MET A 283 4.26 12.19 0.87
C MET A 283 4.97 12.60 2.16
N VAL A 284 4.50 12.15 3.33
CA VAL A 284 5.21 12.34 4.60
C VAL A 284 6.64 11.78 4.54
N ALA A 285 6.84 10.56 4.04
CA ALA A 285 8.17 9.97 3.93
C ALA A 285 9.08 10.75 2.99
N LEU A 286 8.57 11.14 1.81
CA LEU A 286 9.29 11.92 0.81
C LEU A 286 9.64 13.31 1.35
N ASP A 287 8.67 14.04 1.90
CA ASP A 287 8.86 15.39 2.41
C ASP A 287 9.84 15.39 3.59
N VAL A 288 9.69 14.48 4.55
CA VAL A 288 10.61 14.39 5.69
C VAL A 288 12.03 14.08 5.21
N ILE A 289 12.21 13.11 4.32
CA ILE A 289 13.55 12.68 3.90
C ILE A 289 14.20 13.72 2.95
N LEU A 290 13.41 14.33 2.05
CA LEU A 290 13.93 15.25 1.03
C LEU A 290 14.04 16.70 1.51
N LEU A 291 13.25 17.13 2.50
CA LEU A 291 13.35 18.49 3.03
C LEU A 291 14.22 18.58 4.30
N ALA A 292 14.47 17.45 4.98
CA ALA A 292 15.28 17.46 6.19
C ALA A 292 16.71 17.98 5.96
N PRO A 293 17.27 18.74 6.92
CA PRO A 293 18.69 19.04 6.96
C PRO A 293 19.53 17.75 7.04
N ASP A 294 20.72 17.75 6.44
CA ASP A 294 21.59 16.57 6.45
C ASP A 294 21.93 16.08 7.86
N ARG A 295 22.07 16.99 8.83
CA ARG A 295 22.29 16.63 10.26
C ARG A 295 21.16 15.77 10.84
N PHE A 296 19.91 16.05 10.47
CA PHE A 296 18.76 15.26 10.92
C PHE A 296 18.79 13.88 10.27
N ILE A 297 19.06 13.81 8.97
CA ILE A 297 19.23 12.56 8.22
C ILE A 297 20.35 11.69 8.83
N ASP A 298 21.48 12.31 9.16
CA ASP A 298 22.61 11.64 9.80
C ASP A 298 22.21 11.05 11.16
N TRP A 299 21.53 11.84 11.98
CA TRP A 299 21.04 11.40 13.29
C TRP A 299 20.07 10.22 13.20
N VAL A 300 19.05 10.30 12.32
CA VAL A 300 18.09 9.21 12.08
C VAL A 300 18.83 7.95 11.59
N PHE A 301 19.73 8.12 10.62
CA PHE A 301 20.48 7.01 10.04
C PHE A 301 21.38 6.31 11.08
N GLU A 302 22.04 7.07 11.95
CA GLU A 302 22.86 6.55 13.04
C GLU A 302 22.03 5.88 14.14
N GLY A 303 20.85 6.41 14.44
CA GLY A 303 19.87 5.77 15.32
C GLY A 303 19.42 4.41 14.78
N PHE A 304 18.99 4.37 13.52
CA PHE A 304 18.60 3.14 12.82
C PHE A 304 19.75 2.13 12.75
N SER A 305 20.95 2.59 12.36
CA SER A 305 22.14 1.73 12.29
C SER A 305 22.50 1.12 13.64
N ARG A 306 22.39 1.89 14.75
CA ARG A 306 22.59 1.38 16.11
C ARG A 306 21.55 0.34 16.49
N ALA A 307 20.27 0.58 16.19
CA ALA A 307 19.20 -0.39 16.45
C ALA A 307 19.45 -1.71 15.71
N VAL A 308 19.79 -1.66 14.42
CA VAL A 308 20.15 -2.84 13.62
C VAL A 308 21.41 -3.52 14.17
N GLN A 309 22.43 -2.75 14.56
CA GLN A 309 23.66 -3.31 15.16
C GLN A 309 23.42 -3.98 16.52
N ASN A 310 22.45 -3.53 17.31
CA ASN A 310 22.12 -4.15 18.59
C ASN A 310 21.41 -5.50 18.43
N ILE A 311 20.65 -5.69 17.35
CA ILE A 311 20.09 -7.01 16.96
C ILE A 311 21.21 -7.97 16.52
N SER A 312 22.37 -7.43 16.13
CA SER A 312 23.30 -8.08 15.22
C SER A 312 24.40 -8.99 15.79
N PRO A 313 24.69 -9.21 17.09
CA PRO A 313 25.70 -10.22 17.44
C PRO A 313 25.31 -11.61 16.94
N ARG A 314 24.03 -11.98 17.12
CA ARG A 314 23.47 -13.27 16.68
C ARG A 314 23.29 -13.33 15.15
N VAL A 315 22.82 -12.23 14.54
CA VAL A 315 22.61 -12.15 13.08
C VAL A 315 23.94 -12.03 12.31
N ARG A 316 24.96 -11.35 12.85
CA ARG A 316 26.30 -11.29 12.24
C ARG A 316 26.98 -12.65 12.22
N GLY A 317 26.77 -13.48 13.25
CA GLY A 317 27.27 -14.87 13.24
C GLY A 317 26.69 -15.68 12.09
N LEU A 318 25.38 -15.55 11.85
CA LEU A 318 24.72 -16.18 10.70
C LEU A 318 25.17 -15.55 9.38
N ALA A 319 25.18 -14.23 9.24
CA ALA A 319 25.55 -13.54 8.00
C ALA A 319 27.04 -13.68 7.63
N GLY A 320 27.93 -13.81 8.62
CA GLY A 320 29.37 -14.01 8.41
C GLY A 320 29.72 -15.31 7.70
N LEU A 321 28.88 -16.34 7.82
CA LEU A 321 29.00 -17.59 7.06
C LEU A 321 28.73 -17.41 5.56
N TRP A 322 27.99 -16.37 5.15
CA TRP A 322 27.55 -16.17 3.76
C TRP A 322 28.39 -15.16 2.97
N VAL A 323 29.20 -14.32 3.63
CA VAL A 323 29.89 -13.17 3.00
C VAL A 323 31.34 -13.47 2.59
N ALA A 324 31.91 -14.61 3.03
CA ALA A 324 33.37 -14.81 3.00
C ALA A 324 33.95 -15.63 1.83
N ARG A 325 33.14 -16.20 0.91
CA ARG A 325 33.69 -16.99 -0.19
C ARG A 325 33.32 -16.42 -1.56
N PRO A 326 34.28 -16.26 -2.50
CA PRO A 326 33.96 -16.05 -3.91
C PRO A 326 33.26 -17.30 -4.41
N VAL A 327 32.28 -17.11 -5.28
CA VAL A 327 31.35 -18.16 -5.64
C VAL A 327 31.33 -18.33 -7.15
N ASP A 328 31.34 -19.58 -7.57
CA ASP A 328 31.24 -19.95 -8.97
C ASP A 328 29.82 -19.77 -9.51
N LEU A 329 29.72 -19.71 -10.84
CA LEU A 329 28.47 -19.59 -11.58
C LEU A 329 27.45 -20.69 -11.18
N MET A 330 27.93 -21.88 -10.83
CA MET A 330 27.08 -23.01 -10.43
C MET A 330 26.34 -22.77 -9.12
N THR A 331 27.00 -22.19 -8.13
CA THR A 331 26.37 -21.90 -6.83
C THR A 331 25.40 -20.72 -6.95
N ALA A 332 25.70 -19.71 -7.77
CA ALA A 332 24.74 -18.64 -8.07
C ALA A 332 23.50 -19.18 -8.79
N ALA A 333 23.66 -20.07 -9.77
CA ALA A 333 22.58 -20.78 -10.42
C ALA A 333 21.79 -21.67 -9.44
N SER A 334 22.46 -22.31 -8.48
CA SER A 334 21.82 -23.12 -7.44
C SER A 334 20.97 -22.26 -6.50
N ILE A 335 21.44 -21.08 -6.11
CA ILE A 335 20.67 -20.15 -5.28
C ILE A 335 19.47 -19.58 -6.04
N ALA A 336 19.66 -19.20 -7.31
CA ALA A 336 18.54 -18.80 -8.16
C ALA A 336 17.53 -19.94 -8.31
N GLY A 337 18.00 -21.19 -8.46
CA GLY A 337 17.16 -22.39 -8.48
C GLY A 337 16.41 -22.61 -7.17
N ILE A 338 17.05 -22.43 -6.01
CA ILE A 338 16.41 -22.54 -4.69
C ILE A 338 15.39 -21.42 -4.49
N ALA A 339 15.72 -20.18 -4.85
CA ALA A 339 14.78 -19.06 -4.76
C ALA A 339 13.58 -19.25 -5.70
N ALA A 340 13.80 -19.74 -6.92
CA ALA A 340 12.74 -20.12 -7.85
C ALA A 340 11.91 -21.31 -7.31
N ALA A 341 12.53 -22.30 -6.68
CA ALA A 341 11.83 -23.41 -6.04
C ALA A 341 11.01 -22.95 -4.83
N ILE A 342 11.55 -22.07 -3.99
CA ILE A 342 10.81 -21.43 -2.89
C ILE A 342 9.65 -20.63 -3.46
N ALA A 343 9.87 -19.83 -4.51
CA ALA A 343 8.81 -19.09 -5.17
C ALA A 343 7.75 -20.02 -5.80
N ALA A 344 8.14 -21.17 -6.34
CA ALA A 344 7.23 -22.18 -6.89
C ALA A 344 6.44 -22.90 -5.79
N VAL A 345 7.07 -23.22 -4.66
CA VAL A 345 6.41 -23.77 -3.47
C VAL A 345 5.45 -22.74 -2.89
N VAL A 346 5.90 -21.49 -2.74
CA VAL A 346 5.07 -20.35 -2.31
C VAL A 346 3.89 -20.16 -3.26
N GLY A 347 4.12 -20.20 -4.58
CA GLY A 347 3.06 -20.13 -5.57
C GLY A 347 2.06 -21.29 -5.43
N HIS A 348 2.54 -22.52 -5.27
CA HIS A 348 1.69 -23.69 -5.08
C HIS A 348 0.88 -23.63 -3.78
N LEU A 349 1.46 -23.05 -2.72
CA LEU A 349 0.81 -22.89 -1.42
C LEU A 349 -0.09 -21.64 -1.35
N LEU A 350 0.14 -20.65 -2.21
CA LEU A 350 -0.77 -19.53 -2.38
C LEU A 350 -1.97 -20.04 -3.20
N PRO A 351 -3.20 -20.01 -2.67
CA PRO A 351 -4.37 -20.52 -3.39
C PRO A 351 -4.75 -19.69 -4.63
N LEU A 352 -3.87 -18.79 -5.12
CA LEU A 352 -4.14 -17.81 -6.17
C LEU A 352 -4.27 -18.55 -7.51
N GLU A 353 -5.37 -18.33 -8.22
CA GLU A 353 -5.42 -18.77 -9.62
C GLU A 353 -4.34 -18.04 -10.39
N GLY A 354 -3.56 -18.77 -11.19
CA GLY A 354 -2.33 -18.26 -11.78
C GLY A 354 -1.09 -18.37 -10.90
N ALA A 355 -1.14 -19.12 -9.79
CA ALA A 355 0.04 -19.52 -8.99
C ALA A 355 1.27 -19.93 -9.82
N VAL A 356 1.06 -20.60 -10.96
CA VAL A 356 2.12 -20.96 -11.92
C VAL A 356 2.69 -19.72 -12.60
N HIS A 357 1.84 -18.81 -13.10
CA HIS A 357 2.28 -17.53 -13.66
C HIS A 357 3.02 -16.68 -12.62
N LEU A 358 2.55 -16.67 -11.37
CA LEU A 358 3.22 -16.05 -10.25
C LEU A 358 4.59 -16.69 -9.99
N SER A 359 4.68 -18.02 -9.96
CA SER A 359 5.95 -18.74 -9.76
C SER A 359 6.96 -18.45 -10.87
N VAL A 360 6.50 -18.40 -12.12
CA VAL A 360 7.32 -18.06 -13.29
C VAL A 360 7.73 -16.59 -13.26
N ALA A 361 6.81 -15.67 -12.94
CA ALA A 361 7.09 -14.25 -12.80
C ALA A 361 8.13 -14.00 -11.68
N LEU A 362 7.98 -14.68 -10.54
CA LEU A 362 8.94 -14.60 -9.44
C LEU A 362 10.29 -15.21 -9.80
N GLY A 363 10.32 -16.34 -10.50
CA GLY A 363 11.55 -16.90 -11.04
C GLY A 363 12.26 -15.94 -12.00
N ALA A 364 11.50 -15.29 -12.90
CA ALA A 364 12.02 -14.32 -13.86
C ALA A 364 12.50 -13.02 -13.18
N VAL A 365 11.73 -12.47 -12.23
CA VAL A 365 12.11 -11.29 -11.43
C VAL A 365 13.40 -11.58 -10.65
N THR A 366 13.46 -12.73 -9.98
CA THR A 366 14.64 -13.18 -9.24
C THR A 366 15.84 -13.31 -10.17
N PHE A 367 15.65 -13.93 -11.33
CA PHE A 367 16.69 -14.08 -12.34
C PHE A 367 17.19 -12.73 -12.86
N ILE A 368 16.31 -11.84 -13.30
CA ILE A 368 16.65 -10.50 -13.83
C ILE A 368 17.33 -9.64 -12.76
N ALA A 369 16.84 -9.68 -11.52
CA ALA A 369 17.42 -8.92 -10.41
C ALA A 369 18.84 -9.40 -10.06
N LEU A 370 19.13 -10.70 -10.22
CA LEU A 370 20.40 -11.31 -9.80
C LEU A 370 21.44 -11.43 -10.94
N MET A 371 21.02 -11.67 -12.19
CA MET A 371 21.88 -11.97 -13.36
C MET A 371 23.03 -10.98 -13.58
N PRO A 372 22.80 -9.64 -13.60
CA PRO A 372 23.88 -8.68 -13.89
C PRO A 372 24.94 -8.60 -12.79
N THR A 373 24.64 -9.15 -11.60
CA THR A 373 25.46 -8.95 -10.40
C THR A 373 26.19 -10.21 -9.94
N ALA A 374 25.71 -11.39 -10.31
CA ALA A 374 26.34 -12.67 -9.99
C ALA A 374 27.75 -12.82 -10.59
N ALA A 375 27.99 -12.22 -11.76
CA ALA A 375 29.30 -12.29 -12.41
C ALA A 375 30.33 -11.24 -11.90
N ILE A 376 29.91 -10.25 -11.12
CA ILE A 376 30.72 -9.03 -10.88
C ILE A 376 30.82 -8.67 -9.39
N SER A 377 29.88 -9.10 -8.54
CA SER A 377 29.81 -8.64 -7.15
C SER A 377 29.93 -9.76 -6.12
N PRO A 378 30.83 -9.65 -5.12
CA PRO A 378 30.91 -10.60 -4.00
C PRO A 378 29.61 -10.62 -3.15
N PHE A 379 28.69 -9.68 -3.35
CA PHE A 379 27.47 -9.53 -2.56
C PHE A 379 26.22 -10.16 -3.19
N ALA A 380 26.34 -10.85 -4.33
CA ALA A 380 25.20 -11.51 -4.98
C ALA A 380 24.47 -12.49 -4.03
N HIS A 381 25.21 -13.22 -3.18
CA HIS A 381 24.69 -14.13 -2.15
C HIS A 381 23.79 -13.43 -1.15
N ALA A 382 24.26 -12.33 -0.59
CA ALA A 382 23.50 -11.57 0.39
C ALA A 382 22.21 -11.04 -0.22
N ARG A 383 22.26 -10.57 -1.48
CA ARG A 383 21.07 -10.08 -2.19
C ARG A 383 20.06 -11.20 -2.46
N ALA A 384 20.52 -12.34 -2.94
CA ALA A 384 19.66 -13.49 -3.19
C ALA A 384 19.06 -14.06 -1.89
N ALA A 385 19.85 -14.13 -0.83
CA ALA A 385 19.38 -14.54 0.50
C ALA A 385 18.35 -13.55 1.07
N ILE A 386 18.57 -12.24 0.91
CA ILE A 386 17.58 -11.21 1.24
C ILE A 386 16.30 -11.43 0.44
N PHE A 387 16.40 -11.65 -0.88
CA PHE A 387 15.23 -11.87 -1.72
C PHE A 387 14.44 -13.12 -1.29
N ALA A 388 15.12 -14.24 -1.04
CA ALA A 388 14.50 -15.47 -0.56
C ALA A 388 13.84 -15.28 0.82
N LEU A 389 14.53 -14.60 1.76
CA LEU A 389 13.98 -14.29 3.08
C LEU A 389 12.73 -13.41 2.97
N VAL A 390 12.77 -12.38 2.13
CA VAL A 390 11.62 -11.50 1.84
C VAL A 390 10.48 -12.32 1.24
N GLY A 391 10.78 -13.24 0.32
CA GLY A 391 9.84 -14.24 -0.22
C GLY A 391 9.10 -15.00 0.87
N VAL A 392 9.84 -15.59 1.79
CA VAL A 392 9.29 -16.36 2.93
C VAL A 392 8.47 -15.46 3.86
N LEU A 393 8.97 -14.27 4.19
CA LEU A 393 8.29 -13.33 5.09
C LEU A 393 6.98 -12.81 4.48
N ILE A 394 6.99 -12.46 3.20
CA ILE A 394 5.79 -12.03 2.48
C ILE A 394 4.78 -13.17 2.39
N PHE A 395 5.22 -14.39 2.08
CA PHE A 395 4.32 -15.54 2.09
C PHE A 395 3.69 -15.74 3.47
N GLY A 396 4.50 -15.76 4.53
CA GLY A 396 4.00 -15.85 5.90
C GLY A 396 3.02 -14.72 6.24
N THR A 397 3.32 -13.49 5.81
CA THR A 397 2.45 -12.32 6.03
C THR A 397 1.15 -12.41 5.24
N LEU A 398 1.17 -12.88 3.99
CA LEU A 398 -0.02 -13.06 3.16
C LEU A 398 -1.01 -14.05 3.78
N GLN A 399 -0.52 -15.06 4.50
CA GLN A 399 -1.38 -15.99 5.25
C GLN A 399 -2.00 -15.38 6.51
N LEU A 400 -1.46 -14.24 6.98
CA LEU A 400 -1.91 -13.56 8.19
C LEU A 400 -2.80 -12.34 7.91
N ILE A 401 -2.79 -11.80 6.69
CA ILE A 401 -3.60 -10.64 6.31
C ILE A 401 -4.84 -11.05 5.51
N SER A 402 -5.85 -10.17 5.46
CA SER A 402 -7.10 -10.43 4.75
C SER A 402 -6.98 -10.36 3.23
N ALA A 403 -5.85 -9.90 2.69
CA ALA A 403 -5.73 -9.59 1.26
C ALA A 403 -6.08 -10.78 0.33
N PRO A 404 -5.61 -12.02 0.56
CA PRO A 404 -6.02 -13.14 -0.30
C PRO A 404 -7.49 -13.50 -0.14
N TYR A 405 -8.07 -13.38 1.07
CA TYR A 405 -9.51 -13.54 1.28
C TYR A 405 -10.30 -12.53 0.45
N ASP A 406 -9.91 -11.25 0.50
CA ASP A 406 -10.58 -10.18 -0.23
C ASP A 406 -10.43 -10.34 -1.75
N TYR A 407 -9.28 -10.82 -2.23
CA TYR A 407 -9.06 -11.19 -3.62
C TYR A 407 -10.11 -12.21 -4.11
N TYR A 408 -10.22 -13.38 -3.46
CA TYR A 408 -11.20 -14.38 -3.90
C TYR A 408 -12.64 -13.91 -3.71
N ARG A 409 -12.92 -13.20 -2.61
CA ARG A 409 -14.26 -12.70 -2.31
C ARG A 409 -14.74 -11.72 -3.37
N GLN A 410 -13.90 -10.75 -3.75
CA GLN A 410 -14.25 -9.76 -4.77
C GLN A 410 -14.43 -10.44 -6.12
N TRP A 411 -13.54 -11.36 -6.47
CA TRP A 411 -13.62 -12.09 -7.74
C TRP A 411 -14.83 -13.01 -7.83
N ALA A 412 -15.12 -13.79 -6.78
CA ALA A 412 -16.29 -14.64 -6.70
C ALA A 412 -17.58 -13.81 -6.81
N GLY A 413 -17.64 -12.68 -6.10
CA GLY A 413 -18.76 -11.75 -6.17
C GLY A 413 -18.95 -11.16 -7.57
N PHE A 414 -17.85 -10.86 -8.25
CA PHE A 414 -17.86 -10.42 -9.64
C PHE A 414 -18.40 -11.51 -10.59
N LEU A 415 -17.83 -12.73 -10.56
CA LEU A 415 -18.29 -13.84 -11.39
C LEU A 415 -19.78 -14.19 -11.18
N ARG A 416 -20.25 -14.10 -9.93
CA ARG A 416 -21.66 -14.32 -9.58
C ARG A 416 -22.59 -13.35 -10.29
N ARG A 417 -22.25 -12.05 -10.34
CA ARG A 417 -23.09 -11.02 -11.00
C ARG A 417 -23.22 -11.25 -12.51
N HIS A 418 -22.34 -12.06 -13.09
CA HIS A 418 -22.30 -12.37 -14.51
C HIS A 418 -22.72 -13.81 -14.83
N GLY A 419 -23.42 -14.48 -13.91
CA GLY A 419 -23.96 -15.81 -14.14
C GLY A 419 -22.94 -16.95 -14.18
N GLN A 420 -21.66 -16.69 -13.88
CA GLN A 420 -20.62 -17.73 -13.81
C GLN A 420 -20.64 -18.43 -12.43
N SER A 421 -21.76 -19.08 -12.11
CA SER A 421 -22.04 -19.62 -10.77
C SER A 421 -21.02 -20.67 -10.32
N GLU A 422 -20.62 -21.61 -11.18
CA GLU A 422 -19.68 -22.68 -10.82
C GLU A 422 -18.30 -22.14 -10.44
N ARG A 423 -17.73 -21.25 -11.25
CA ARG A 423 -16.44 -20.59 -10.94
C ARG A 423 -16.55 -19.73 -9.69
N SER A 424 -17.65 -19.00 -9.54
CA SER A 424 -17.92 -18.20 -8.35
C SER A 424 -18.00 -19.06 -7.07
N ILE A 425 -18.64 -20.23 -7.12
CA ILE A 425 -18.67 -21.21 -6.03
C ILE A 425 -17.26 -21.65 -5.67
N ALA A 426 -16.46 -22.06 -6.66
CA ALA A 426 -15.08 -22.51 -6.43
C ALA A 426 -14.23 -21.42 -5.74
N LEU A 427 -14.37 -20.16 -6.17
CA LEU A 427 -13.66 -19.03 -5.55
C LEU A 427 -14.18 -18.71 -4.14
N TYR A 428 -15.48 -18.77 -3.88
CA TYR A 428 -16.01 -18.61 -2.51
C TYR A 428 -15.55 -19.72 -1.57
N VAL A 429 -15.45 -20.96 -2.03
CA VAL A 429 -14.85 -22.06 -1.26
C VAL A 429 -13.41 -21.73 -0.87
N ARG A 430 -12.60 -21.24 -1.82
CA ARG A 430 -11.22 -20.80 -1.53
C ARG A 430 -11.17 -19.61 -0.58
N ALA A 431 -12.03 -18.62 -0.77
CA ALA A 431 -12.15 -17.49 0.16
C ALA A 431 -12.41 -18.00 1.59
N ASN A 432 -13.36 -18.91 1.76
CA ASN A 432 -13.72 -19.47 3.07
C ASN A 432 -12.58 -20.30 3.68
N HIS A 433 -11.80 -21.00 2.85
CA HIS A 433 -10.62 -21.72 3.31
C HIS A 433 -9.55 -20.76 3.86
N VAL A 434 -9.28 -19.66 3.15
CA VAL A 434 -8.30 -18.64 3.56
C VAL A 434 -8.76 -17.84 4.79
N ALA A 435 -10.06 -17.57 4.92
CA ALA A 435 -10.62 -16.81 6.03
C ALA A 435 -10.39 -17.45 7.42
N GLY A 436 -10.06 -18.75 7.46
CA GLY A 436 -9.83 -19.49 8.69
C GLY A 436 -11.09 -19.52 9.56
N SER A 437 -11.04 -18.90 10.74
CA SER A 437 -12.14 -18.84 11.72
C SER A 437 -13.04 -17.61 11.61
N THR A 438 -12.68 -16.61 10.80
CA THR A 438 -13.51 -15.41 10.64
C THR A 438 -14.83 -15.72 9.92
N PRO A 439 -15.90 -14.93 10.12
CA PRO A 439 -17.16 -15.13 9.41
C PRO A 439 -16.94 -14.97 7.91
N ALA A 440 -16.87 -16.12 7.23
CA ALA A 440 -16.60 -16.17 5.80
C ALA A 440 -17.92 -16.04 5.00
N ARG A 441 -17.86 -16.21 3.68
CA ARG A 441 -19.03 -16.08 2.79
C ARG A 441 -19.84 -17.38 2.71
N HIS A 442 -20.00 -18.13 3.81
CA HIS A 442 -20.72 -19.41 3.81
C HIS A 442 -22.19 -19.23 3.47
N LEU A 443 -22.86 -18.19 3.99
CA LEU A 443 -24.24 -17.88 3.60
C LEU A 443 -24.36 -17.62 2.09
N GLN A 444 -23.38 -16.93 1.50
CA GLN A 444 -23.42 -16.62 0.08
C GLN A 444 -23.22 -17.87 -0.78
N LEU A 445 -22.29 -18.73 -0.36
CA LEU A 445 -22.04 -20.02 -0.99
C LEU A 445 -23.28 -20.93 -0.88
N ALA A 446 -23.92 -20.96 0.29
CA ALA A 446 -25.15 -21.71 0.50
C ALA A 446 -26.29 -21.24 -0.41
N LYS A 447 -26.46 -19.92 -0.58
CA LYS A 447 -27.45 -19.36 -1.53
C LYS A 447 -27.19 -19.85 -2.96
N MET A 448 -25.94 -20.00 -3.35
CA MET A 448 -25.57 -20.47 -4.68
C MET A 448 -25.83 -21.98 -4.86
N HIS A 449 -25.45 -22.81 -3.90
CA HIS A 449 -25.77 -24.25 -3.92
C HIS A 449 -27.28 -24.51 -3.89
N ALA A 450 -28.03 -23.75 -3.07
CA ALA A 450 -29.49 -23.85 -3.05
C ALA A 450 -30.10 -23.51 -4.42
N ALA A 451 -29.57 -22.50 -5.11
CA ALA A 451 -30.01 -22.14 -6.47
C ALA A 451 -29.68 -23.23 -7.52
N GLN A 452 -28.68 -24.08 -7.26
CA GLN A 452 -28.35 -25.25 -8.08
C GLN A 452 -29.14 -26.51 -7.69
N GLY A 453 -30.03 -26.43 -6.69
CA GLY A 453 -30.80 -27.57 -6.20
C GLY A 453 -30.09 -28.40 -5.13
N GLU A 454 -28.86 -28.05 -4.75
CA GLU A 454 -28.06 -28.74 -3.73
C GLU A 454 -28.43 -28.26 -2.31
N LYS A 455 -29.70 -28.45 -1.96
CA LYS A 455 -30.30 -27.90 -0.73
C LYS A 455 -29.69 -28.44 0.56
N ASP A 456 -29.27 -29.71 0.61
CA ASP A 456 -28.66 -30.30 1.82
C ASP A 456 -27.26 -29.73 2.10
N LEU A 457 -26.46 -29.54 1.05
CA LEU A 457 -25.15 -28.88 1.15
C LEU A 457 -25.33 -27.42 1.54
N ALA A 458 -26.29 -26.73 0.92
CA ALA A 458 -26.64 -25.37 1.30
C ALA A 458 -27.03 -25.28 2.78
N LEU A 459 -27.81 -26.23 3.31
CA LEU A 459 -28.21 -26.24 4.70
C LEU A 459 -26.99 -26.42 5.63
N THR A 460 -26.10 -27.34 5.27
CA THR A 460 -24.84 -27.55 6.00
C THR A 460 -24.00 -26.26 6.07
N LEU A 461 -23.87 -25.57 4.95
CA LEU A 461 -23.12 -24.31 4.87
C LEU A 461 -23.76 -23.18 5.68
N VAL A 462 -25.09 -23.08 5.70
CA VAL A 462 -25.81 -22.08 6.52
C VAL A 462 -25.65 -22.37 8.00
N LEU A 463 -25.74 -23.64 8.41
CA LEU A 463 -25.54 -24.02 9.81
C LEU A 463 -24.12 -23.67 10.28
N GLU A 464 -23.11 -23.87 9.43
CA GLU A 464 -21.74 -23.45 9.72
C GLU A 464 -21.60 -21.92 9.81
N ASP A 465 -22.27 -21.19 8.91
CA ASP A 465 -22.31 -19.72 8.94
C ASP A 465 -22.93 -19.18 10.24
N VAL A 466 -24.07 -19.75 10.65
CA VAL A 466 -24.77 -19.43 11.91
C VAL A 466 -23.84 -19.66 13.10
N ARG A 467 -23.20 -20.83 13.18
CA ARG A 467 -22.28 -21.18 14.27
C ARG A 467 -21.11 -20.20 14.38
N ARG A 468 -20.55 -19.78 13.25
CA ARG A 468 -19.43 -18.82 13.20
C ARG A 468 -19.87 -17.42 13.64
N HIS A 469 -21.02 -16.95 13.18
CA HIS A 469 -21.55 -15.66 13.61
C HIS A 469 -21.88 -15.64 15.09
N GLU A 470 -22.42 -16.72 15.67
CA GLU A 470 -22.63 -16.82 17.11
C GLU A 470 -21.33 -16.73 17.91
N ALA A 471 -20.29 -17.45 17.48
CA ALA A 471 -18.98 -17.38 18.11
C ALA A 471 -18.38 -15.97 18.03
N HIS A 472 -18.53 -15.30 16.89
CA HIS A 472 -18.06 -13.93 16.70
C HIS A 472 -18.85 -12.94 17.55
N ILE A 473 -20.18 -13.02 17.58
CA ILE A 473 -21.04 -12.17 18.43
C ILE A 473 -20.68 -12.35 19.90
N ALA A 474 -20.46 -13.59 20.37
CA ALA A 474 -20.05 -13.86 21.74
C ALA A 474 -18.69 -13.21 22.08
N LEU A 475 -17.75 -13.17 21.13
CA LEU A 475 -16.47 -12.46 21.30
C LEU A 475 -16.68 -10.94 21.37
N LEU A 476 -17.48 -10.38 20.45
CA LEU A 476 -17.78 -8.94 20.40
C LEU A 476 -18.51 -8.50 21.67
N GLU A 477 -19.52 -9.24 22.14
CA GLU A 477 -20.21 -8.96 23.40
C GLU A 477 -19.29 -8.97 24.62
N ARG A 478 -18.23 -9.80 24.61
CA ARG A 478 -17.20 -9.75 25.66
C ARG A 478 -16.37 -8.48 25.54
N ARG A 479 -15.92 -8.13 24.33
CA ARG A 479 -15.16 -6.90 24.05
C ARG A 479 -15.95 -5.66 24.47
N THR A 480 -17.20 -5.52 24.03
CA THR A 480 -18.09 -4.40 24.34
C THR A 480 -18.35 -4.26 25.85
N ARG A 481 -18.38 -5.37 26.60
CA ARG A 481 -18.50 -5.34 28.07
C ARG A 481 -17.23 -4.83 28.75
N THR A 482 -16.06 -5.11 28.17
CA THR A 482 -14.77 -4.71 28.74
C THR A 482 -14.27 -3.35 28.27
N SER A 483 -14.62 -2.92 27.06
CA SER A 483 -14.04 -1.75 26.38
C SER A 483 -14.58 -0.39 26.84
N GLN A 484 -15.34 -0.31 27.94
CA GLN A 484 -16.03 0.92 28.36
C GLN A 484 -16.85 1.59 27.22
N GLY A 485 -17.41 0.79 26.30
CA GLY A 485 -18.30 1.28 25.26
C GLY A 485 -17.59 1.96 24.11
N ASP A 486 -16.54 1.34 23.55
CA ASP A 486 -16.02 1.75 22.25
C ASP A 486 -17.16 1.68 21.21
N GLU A 487 -17.40 2.82 20.58
CA GLU A 487 -18.39 3.02 19.52
C GLU A 487 -18.25 1.96 18.42
N GLN A 488 -17.00 1.65 18.04
CA GLN A 488 -16.67 0.74 16.95
C GLN A 488 -17.05 -0.71 17.30
N ASP A 489 -16.91 -1.12 18.56
CA ASP A 489 -17.33 -2.44 19.04
C ASP A 489 -18.86 -2.61 18.92
N HIS A 490 -19.63 -1.57 19.25
CA HIS A 490 -21.09 -1.61 19.12
C HIS A 490 -21.55 -1.68 17.66
N LEU A 491 -20.88 -0.96 16.76
CA LEU A 491 -21.16 -1.00 15.32
C LEU A 491 -20.82 -2.38 14.73
N GLU A 492 -19.66 -2.93 15.09
CA GLU A 492 -19.23 -4.26 14.66
C GLU A 492 -20.20 -5.35 15.16
N LEU A 493 -20.62 -5.25 16.43
CA LEU A 493 -21.62 -6.14 17.03
C LEU A 493 -22.96 -6.07 16.28
N GLY A 494 -23.45 -4.87 15.99
CA GLY A 494 -24.69 -4.67 15.23
C GLY A 494 -24.62 -5.29 13.84
N ARG A 495 -23.50 -5.12 13.12
CA ARG A 495 -23.27 -5.72 11.79
C ARG A 495 -23.23 -7.25 11.86
N ALA A 496 -22.55 -7.82 12.87
CA ALA A 496 -22.48 -9.26 13.07
C ALA A 496 -23.87 -9.87 13.38
N GLN A 497 -24.67 -9.20 14.22
CA GLN A 497 -26.04 -9.61 14.53
C GLN A 497 -26.96 -9.51 13.30
N ALA A 498 -26.85 -8.44 12.51
CA ALA A 498 -27.58 -8.32 11.24
C ALA A 498 -27.23 -9.46 10.25
N ALA A 499 -25.95 -9.82 10.14
CA ALA A 499 -25.52 -10.93 9.31
C ALA A 499 -26.06 -12.29 9.80
N LEU A 500 -26.04 -12.54 11.12
CA LEU A 500 -26.63 -13.74 11.72
C LEU A 500 -28.13 -13.84 11.45
N GLN A 501 -28.87 -12.73 11.56
CA GLN A 501 -30.29 -12.68 11.25
C GLN A 501 -30.55 -13.12 9.80
N GLY A 502 -29.77 -12.60 8.85
CA GLY A 502 -29.86 -12.99 7.44
C GLY A 502 -29.60 -14.48 7.20
N ALA A 503 -28.66 -15.07 7.95
CA ALA A 503 -28.37 -16.51 7.90
C ALA A 503 -29.53 -17.35 8.46
N LEU A 504 -30.09 -16.98 9.61
CA LEU A 504 -31.24 -17.66 10.23
C LEU A 504 -32.49 -17.61 9.36
N THR A 505 -32.79 -16.45 8.76
CA THR A 505 -33.92 -16.33 7.81
C THR A 505 -33.74 -17.25 6.61
N PHE A 506 -32.53 -17.32 6.06
CA PHE A 506 -32.25 -18.21 4.95
C PHE A 506 -32.31 -19.70 5.35
N GLN A 507 -31.89 -20.05 6.57
CA GLN A 507 -32.03 -21.40 7.13
C GLN A 507 -33.50 -21.85 7.18
N VAL A 508 -34.39 -21.00 7.70
CA VAL A 508 -35.84 -21.27 7.76
C VAL A 508 -36.41 -21.52 6.37
N SER A 509 -36.07 -20.66 5.42
CA SER A 509 -36.50 -20.80 4.02
C SER A 509 -36.07 -22.14 3.44
N LEU A 510 -34.82 -22.55 3.69
CA LEU A 510 -34.26 -23.78 3.12
C LEU A 510 -34.86 -25.04 3.74
N ARG A 511 -35.09 -25.05 5.05
CA ARG A 511 -35.75 -26.16 5.76
C ARG A 511 -37.19 -26.36 5.29
N ARG A 512 -37.97 -25.29 5.10
CA ARG A 512 -39.30 -25.36 4.49
C ARG A 512 -39.27 -26.00 3.11
N GLN A 513 -38.29 -25.62 2.27
CA GLN A 513 -38.11 -26.20 0.95
C GLN A 513 -37.67 -27.67 0.95
N LEU A 514 -37.22 -28.19 2.08
CA LEU A 514 -36.85 -29.59 2.30
C LEU A 514 -37.94 -30.40 3.04
N GLY A 515 -39.05 -29.78 3.43
CA GLY A 515 -40.09 -30.42 4.26
C GLY A 515 -39.64 -30.70 5.70
N GLN A 516 -38.61 -29.98 6.19
CA GLN A 516 -38.07 -30.12 7.54
C GLN A 516 -38.68 -29.07 8.48
N ASP A 517 -39.97 -29.23 8.80
CA ASP A 517 -40.71 -28.23 9.59
C ASP A 517 -40.39 -28.24 11.09
N GLU A 518 -39.72 -29.30 11.56
CA GLU A 518 -39.34 -29.44 12.97
C GLU A 518 -38.35 -28.35 13.40
N GLY A 519 -38.72 -27.62 14.46
CA GLY A 519 -37.89 -26.56 15.05
C GLY A 519 -37.89 -25.23 14.28
N LEU A 520 -38.69 -25.06 13.22
CA LEU A 520 -38.75 -23.79 12.47
C LEU A 520 -39.16 -22.60 13.35
N SER A 521 -40.19 -22.77 14.20
CA SER A 521 -40.68 -21.71 15.09
C SER A 521 -39.61 -21.23 16.07
N GLU A 522 -38.73 -22.12 16.52
CA GLU A 522 -37.62 -21.78 17.41
C GLU A 522 -36.53 -21.00 16.68
N ILE A 523 -36.19 -21.39 15.45
CA ILE A 523 -35.22 -20.66 14.61
C ILE A 523 -35.76 -19.25 14.28
N GLU A 524 -37.04 -19.13 13.95
CA GLU A 524 -37.70 -17.83 13.69
C GLU A 524 -37.69 -16.93 14.93
N ARG A 525 -38.06 -17.48 16.09
CA ARG A 525 -38.01 -16.77 17.37
C ARG A 525 -36.60 -16.27 17.68
N ARG A 526 -35.60 -17.13 17.49
CA ARG A 526 -34.19 -16.77 17.67
C ARG A 526 -33.74 -15.70 16.67
N GLY A 527 -34.15 -15.78 15.41
CA GLY A 527 -33.86 -14.76 14.39
C GLY A 527 -34.42 -13.39 14.78
N GLN A 528 -35.64 -13.35 15.33
CA GLN A 528 -36.25 -12.12 15.82
C GLN A 528 -35.48 -11.52 17.00
N MET A 529 -35.07 -12.36 17.96
CA MET A 529 -34.25 -11.90 19.09
C MET A 529 -32.91 -11.28 18.64
N VAL A 530 -32.24 -11.90 17.65
CA VAL A 530 -30.98 -11.38 17.09
C VAL A 530 -31.21 -10.05 16.36
N LEU A 531 -32.32 -9.91 15.63
CA LEU A 531 -32.68 -8.66 14.95
C LEU A 531 -32.90 -7.51 15.95
N ASP A 532 -33.60 -7.79 17.04
CA ASP A 532 -33.86 -6.79 18.07
C ASP A 532 -32.58 -6.41 18.83
N ALA A 533 -31.67 -7.37 19.03
CA ALA A 533 -30.33 -7.12 19.55
C ALA A 533 -29.50 -6.23 18.60
N ALA A 534 -29.52 -6.51 17.29
CA ALA A 534 -28.84 -5.69 16.28
C ALA A 534 -29.34 -4.24 16.33
N ARG A 535 -30.66 -4.05 16.35
CA ARG A 535 -31.29 -2.72 16.47
C ARG A 535 -30.91 -2.02 17.78
N ALA A 536 -30.79 -2.74 18.88
CA ALA A 536 -30.34 -2.19 20.16
C ALA A 536 -28.86 -1.78 20.09
N ALA A 537 -28.00 -2.59 19.48
CA ALA A 537 -26.58 -2.28 19.29
C ALA A 537 -26.38 -1.03 18.43
N PHE A 538 -27.09 -0.92 17.29
CA PHE A 538 -27.03 0.27 16.43
C PHE A 538 -27.60 1.52 17.12
N ARG A 539 -28.71 1.42 17.86
CA ARG A 539 -29.22 2.54 18.65
C ARG A 539 -28.23 3.01 19.70
N ARG A 540 -27.61 2.07 20.41
CA ARG A 540 -26.60 2.39 21.42
C ARG A 540 -25.35 3.01 20.81
N ASN A 541 -24.92 2.54 19.64
CA ASN A 541 -23.87 3.19 18.87
C ASN A 541 -24.25 4.66 18.60
N ILE A 542 -25.45 4.93 18.06
CA ILE A 542 -25.93 6.31 17.82
C ILE A 542 -25.98 7.14 19.11
N GLU A 543 -26.47 6.58 20.23
CA GLU A 543 -26.54 7.26 21.53
C GLU A 543 -25.17 7.62 22.11
N LEU A 544 -24.14 6.80 21.84
CA LEU A 544 -22.77 7.03 22.28
C LEU A 544 -22.01 8.08 21.44
N GLY A 545 -22.71 8.77 20.54
CA GLY A 545 -22.09 9.67 19.57
C GLY A 545 -21.62 8.97 18.31
N GLY A 546 -22.13 7.76 18.07
CA GLY A 546 -21.83 6.94 16.90
C GLY A 546 -22.04 7.68 15.61
N THR A 547 -21.05 7.65 14.72
CA THR A 547 -21.04 8.54 13.55
C THR A 547 -22.32 8.43 12.71
N CYS A 548 -22.78 9.62 12.34
CA CYS A 548 -24.11 9.94 11.82
C CYS A 548 -24.62 9.03 10.68
N SER A 549 -23.77 8.47 9.80
CA SER A 549 -24.23 7.76 8.59
C SER A 549 -24.18 6.23 8.68
N ALA A 550 -23.16 5.64 9.30
CA ALA A 550 -22.98 4.19 9.27
C ALA A 550 -24.00 3.47 10.17
N GLY A 551 -24.15 3.94 11.42
CA GLY A 551 -25.13 3.39 12.35
C GLY A 551 -26.58 3.63 11.90
N ARG A 552 -26.88 4.85 11.42
CA ARG A 552 -28.22 5.20 10.91
C ARG A 552 -28.56 4.47 9.63
N GLY A 553 -27.63 4.42 8.66
CA GLY A 553 -27.84 3.73 7.40
C GLY A 553 -28.09 2.23 7.59
N GLU A 554 -27.35 1.57 8.49
CA GLU A 554 -27.60 0.16 8.83
C GLU A 554 -28.91 -0.02 9.62
N LEU A 555 -29.23 0.88 10.56
CA LEU A 555 -30.50 0.84 11.28
C LEU A 555 -31.71 1.08 10.35
N ALA A 556 -31.60 1.99 9.38
CA ALA A 556 -32.59 2.25 8.35
C ALA A 556 -32.82 1.01 7.49
N LYS A 557 -31.74 0.37 7.00
CA LYS A 557 -31.81 -0.92 6.29
C LYS A 557 -32.53 -2.00 7.09
N LEU A 558 -32.26 -2.12 8.40
CA LEU A 558 -32.90 -3.12 9.28
C LEU A 558 -34.34 -2.81 9.67
N THR A 559 -34.76 -1.56 9.58
CA THR A 559 -36.13 -1.12 9.89
C THR A 559 -37.00 -1.00 8.64
N GLY A 560 -36.40 -1.10 7.45
CA GLY A 560 -37.09 -0.91 6.18
C GLY A 560 -37.52 0.55 5.94
N ARG A 561 -37.02 1.49 6.75
CA ARG A 561 -37.21 2.92 6.49
C ARG A 561 -36.21 3.35 5.43
N LYS A 562 -36.66 4.17 4.48
CA LYS A 562 -35.71 4.94 3.67
C LYS A 562 -35.00 5.90 4.62
N ASP A 563 -33.71 6.09 4.38
CA ASP A 563 -32.95 7.09 5.09
C ASP A 563 -33.43 8.44 4.55
N ASP A 564 -34.32 9.08 5.30
CA ASP A 564 -35.01 10.30 4.84
C ASP A 564 -34.09 11.54 4.94
N GLY A 565 -32.82 11.37 5.34
CA GLY A 565 -31.79 12.41 5.32
C GLY A 565 -31.94 13.49 6.41
N GLU A 566 -32.98 13.43 7.22
CA GLU A 566 -33.23 14.31 8.38
C GLU A 566 -32.90 13.65 9.73
#